data_AF-A0A4Q3N2X8-F1
#
_entry.id   AF-A0A4Q3N2X8-F1
#
_cell.length_a   1.000
_cell.length_b   1.000
_cell.length_c   1.000
_cell.angle_alpha   90.00
_cell.angle_beta   90.00
_cell.angle_gamma   90.00
#
_symmetry.space_group_name_H-M   'P 1'
#
loop_
_entity.id
_entity.type
_entity.pdbx_description
1 polymer ?
#
loop_
_entity_poly.entity_id
_entity_poly.type
_entity_poly.pdbx_seq_one_letter_code
_entity_poly.pdbx_strand_id
1 'polypeptide(L)'
;MARLRLNFFSSLPNTLITVLLLAAAVWLLLKGLDWGVVHAVFAADADRCQAARGIGACWGVVNEKARFILLGRYPQEEQWRPVLASFALMAPVFASCSRYFWRPSLALIWAAGLALFSVLMGGGVAGLVQVPTDLWGGLPLTLMLTVLSMVLAFPLAVLVALGRRSEMPAIRALCLAY
;
A
#
# COMPACT_ATOMS: atom_id res chain seq x y z
N MET A 1 18.16 -19.05 21.16
CA MET A 1 17.36 -18.71 22.36
C MET A 1 18.00 -17.66 23.28
N ALA A 2 19.33 -17.59 23.44
CA ALA A 2 19.98 -16.63 24.35
C ALA A 2 19.72 -15.12 24.06
N ARG A 3 19.52 -14.72 22.80
CA ARG A 3 19.27 -13.31 22.43
C ARG A 3 17.87 -12.77 22.77
N LEU A 4 16.87 -13.64 22.95
CA LEU A 4 15.50 -13.20 23.26
C LEU A 4 15.35 -12.76 24.73
N ARG A 5 16.05 -13.43 25.65
CA ARG A 5 16.05 -13.07 27.08
C ARG A 5 16.78 -11.76 27.37
N LEU A 6 17.83 -11.44 26.61
CA LEU A 6 18.67 -10.26 26.84
C LEU A 6 18.01 -8.92 26.46
N ASN A 7 17.04 -8.90 25.53
CA ASN A 7 16.41 -7.65 25.08
C ASN A 7 14.98 -7.45 25.59
N PHE A 8 14.18 -8.52 25.71
CA PHE A 8 12.76 -8.40 26.11
C PHE A 8 12.51 -8.60 27.61
N PHE A 9 13.40 -9.32 28.30
CA PHE A 9 13.25 -9.72 29.70
C PHE A 9 14.41 -9.21 30.58
N SER A 10 15.09 -8.16 30.15
CA SER A 10 16.24 -7.59 30.86
C SER A 10 15.87 -6.87 32.16
N SER A 11 14.64 -6.39 32.27
CA SER A 11 14.11 -5.71 33.46
C SER A 11 12.66 -6.14 33.74
N LEU A 12 12.27 -6.10 35.01
CA LEU A 12 10.91 -6.37 35.50
C LEU A 12 9.83 -5.55 34.76
N PRO A 13 9.99 -4.22 34.53
CA PRO A 13 9.02 -3.44 33.76
C PRO A 13 8.98 -3.82 32.27
N ASN A 14 10.11 -4.11 31.64
CA ASN A 14 10.13 -4.54 30.22
C ASN A 14 9.42 -5.90 30.03
N THR A 15 9.59 -6.80 31.01
CA THR A 15 8.90 -8.09 31.04
C THR A 15 7.39 -7.91 31.16
N LEU A 16 6.93 -7.07 32.09
CA LEU A 16 5.50 -6.77 32.29
C LEU A 16 4.87 -6.15 31.05
N ILE A 17 5.51 -5.15 30.44
CA ILE A 17 5.03 -4.48 29.23
C ILE A 17 4.97 -5.48 28.07
N THR A 18 6.01 -6.29 27.89
CA THR A 18 6.07 -7.29 26.82
C THR A 18 4.95 -8.32 26.95
N VAL A 19 4.73 -8.84 28.17
CA VAL A 19 3.65 -9.80 28.45
C VAL A 19 2.27 -9.16 28.23
N LEU A 20 2.08 -7.91 28.67
CA LEU A 20 0.81 -7.19 28.50
C LEU A 20 0.52 -6.94 27.01
N LEU A 21 1.51 -6.51 26.22
CA LEU A 21 1.37 -6.32 24.78
C LEU A 21 1.07 -7.64 24.07
N LEU A 22 1.74 -8.74 24.44
CA LEU A 22 1.47 -10.07 23.91
C LEU A 22 0.05 -10.53 24.26
N ALA A 23 -0.37 -10.37 25.51
CA ALA A 23 -1.71 -10.73 25.95
C ALA A 23 -2.79 -9.91 25.23
N ALA A 24 -2.59 -8.60 25.09
CA ALA A 24 -3.49 -7.73 24.34
C ALA A 24 -3.53 -8.12 22.85
N ALA A 25 -2.39 -8.41 22.23
CA ALA A 25 -2.31 -8.84 20.84
C ALA A 25 -3.05 -10.16 20.62
N VAL A 26 -2.86 -11.16 21.50
CA VAL A 26 -3.58 -12.43 21.43
C VAL A 26 -5.09 -12.21 21.64
N TRP A 27 -5.48 -11.39 22.61
CA TRP A 27 -6.90 -11.10 22.85
C TRP A 27 -7.57 -10.41 21.66
N LEU A 28 -6.93 -9.38 21.09
CA LEU A 28 -7.40 -8.70 19.87
C LEU A 28 -7.47 -9.65 18.67
N LEU A 29 -6.49 -10.54 18.53
CA LEU A 29 -6.45 -11.51 17.44
C LEU A 29 -7.57 -12.55 17.56
N LEU A 30 -7.81 -13.08 18.76
CA LEU A 30 -8.91 -14.03 19.00
C LEU A 30 -10.28 -13.36 18.76
N LYS A 31 -10.48 -12.13 19.26
CA LYS A 31 -11.71 -11.37 18.99
C LYS A 31 -11.87 -11.01 17.51
N GLY A 32 -10.77 -10.69 16.83
CA GLY A 32 -10.75 -10.43 15.40
C GLY A 32 -11.10 -11.67 14.57
N LEU A 33 -10.62 -12.86 14.96
CA LEU A 33 -10.95 -14.12 14.30
C LEU A 33 -12.40 -14.54 14.57
N ASP A 34 -12.87 -14.36 15.80
CA ASP A 34 -14.26 -14.65 16.18
C ASP A 34 -15.25 -13.80 15.37
N TRP A 35 -14.98 -12.51 15.24
CA TRP A 35 -15.79 -11.60 14.42
C TRP A 35 -15.59 -11.82 12.92
N GLY A 36 -14.35 -11.97 12.47
CA GLY A 36 -13.97 -11.96 11.06
C GLY A 36 -14.15 -13.29 10.33
N VAL A 37 -14.21 -14.40 11.05
CA VAL A 37 -14.28 -15.76 10.46
C VAL A 37 -15.44 -16.56 11.05
N VAL A 38 -15.52 -16.65 12.38
CA VAL A 38 -16.48 -17.55 13.05
C VAL A 38 -17.92 -17.05 12.88
N HIS A 39 -18.17 -15.76 13.14
CA HIS A 39 -19.49 -15.16 13.03
C HIS A 39 -19.73 -14.47 11.68
N ALA A 40 -18.85 -14.68 10.70
CA ALA A 40 -18.89 -13.95 9.45
C ALA A 40 -19.91 -14.51 8.45
N VAL A 41 -20.57 -13.60 7.72
CA VAL A 41 -21.54 -13.93 6.68
C VAL A 41 -20.86 -13.86 5.31
N PHE A 42 -20.64 -15.02 4.69
CA PHE A 42 -20.01 -15.14 3.38
C PHE A 42 -21.00 -15.14 2.20
N ALA A 43 -22.28 -15.41 2.47
CA ALA A 43 -23.32 -15.36 1.44
C ALA A 43 -23.57 -13.91 1.00
N ALA A 44 -23.82 -13.69 -0.30
CA ALA A 44 -24.21 -12.40 -0.86
C ALA A 44 -25.69 -12.10 -0.56
N ASP A 45 -26.01 -11.93 0.73
CA ASP A 45 -27.35 -11.70 1.24
C ASP A 45 -27.32 -10.49 2.20
N ALA A 46 -28.00 -9.41 1.79
CA ALA A 46 -28.00 -8.15 2.51
C ALA A 46 -28.70 -8.27 3.88
N ASP A 47 -29.77 -9.05 3.97
CA ASP A 47 -30.58 -9.17 5.19
C ASP A 47 -29.81 -9.95 6.26
N ARG A 48 -29.13 -11.03 5.86
CA ARG A 48 -28.23 -11.79 6.77
C ARG A 48 -27.06 -10.95 7.26
N CYS A 49 -26.50 -10.11 6.39
CA CYS A 49 -25.45 -9.18 6.79
C CYS A 49 -25.94 -8.09 7.75
N GLN A 50 -27.16 -7.57 7.58
CA GLN A 50 -27.74 -6.63 8.55
C GLN A 50 -28.04 -7.31 9.89
N ALA A 51 -28.49 -8.57 9.89
CA ALA A 51 -28.72 -9.33 11.12
C ALA A 51 -27.43 -9.61 11.91
N ALA A 52 -26.29 -9.80 11.22
CA ALA A 52 -24.98 -10.01 11.84
C ALA A 52 -24.26 -8.70 12.22
N ARG A 53 -24.90 -7.54 12.06
CA ARG A 53 -24.28 -6.22 12.30
C ARG A 53 -23.86 -6.06 13.75
N GLY A 54 -22.56 -5.88 13.97
CA GLY A 54 -21.95 -5.77 15.30
C GLY A 54 -21.54 -7.10 15.93
N ILE A 55 -21.90 -8.24 15.32
CA ILE A 55 -21.57 -9.59 15.80
C ILE A 55 -20.50 -10.22 14.90
N GLY A 56 -20.57 -10.03 13.58
CA GLY A 56 -19.65 -10.62 12.63
C GLY A 56 -19.41 -9.78 11.37
N ALA A 57 -18.38 -10.16 10.61
CA ALA A 57 -18.02 -9.50 9.35
C ALA A 57 -18.96 -9.91 8.20
N CYS A 58 -19.28 -8.96 7.31
CA CYS A 58 -20.06 -9.23 6.10
C CYS A 58 -19.13 -9.37 4.89
N TRP A 59 -18.61 -10.57 4.63
CA TRP A 59 -17.76 -10.86 3.47
C TRP A 59 -18.56 -10.96 2.17
N GLY A 60 -19.86 -11.25 2.24
CA GLY A 60 -20.73 -11.32 1.05
C GLY A 60 -20.71 -10.04 0.22
N VAL A 61 -20.84 -8.87 0.86
CA VAL A 61 -20.77 -7.56 0.19
C VAL A 61 -19.40 -7.30 -0.41
N VAL A 62 -18.33 -7.67 0.31
CA VAL A 62 -16.96 -7.51 -0.18
C VAL A 62 -16.74 -8.35 -1.43
N ASN A 63 -17.21 -9.60 -1.44
CA ASN A 63 -17.06 -10.49 -2.60
C ASN A 63 -17.86 -9.99 -3.82
N GLU A 64 -19.10 -9.54 -3.60
CA GLU A 64 -19.95 -9.05 -4.67
C GLU A 64 -19.47 -7.70 -5.25
N LYS A 65 -18.95 -6.82 -4.39
CA LYS A 65 -18.47 -5.48 -4.78
C LYS A 65 -16.94 -5.38 -4.89
N ALA A 66 -16.22 -6.50 -4.83
CA ALA A 66 -14.75 -6.55 -4.87
C ALA A 66 -14.17 -5.79 -6.06
N ARG A 67 -14.78 -5.97 -7.24
CA ARG A 67 -14.35 -5.30 -8.49
C ARG A 67 -14.43 -3.79 -8.39
N PHE A 68 -15.51 -3.26 -7.79
CA PHE A 68 -15.69 -1.83 -7.60
C PHE A 68 -14.73 -1.27 -6.54
N ILE A 69 -14.49 -2.01 -5.46
CA ILE A 69 -13.53 -1.63 -4.41
C ILE A 69 -12.10 -1.56 -5.00
N LEU A 70 -11.72 -2.56 -5.81
CA LEU A 70 -10.36 -2.68 -6.36
C LEU A 70 -10.11 -1.80 -7.58
N LEU A 71 -11.08 -1.60 -8.46
CA LEU A 71 -10.89 -0.91 -9.74
C LEU A 71 -11.66 0.41 -9.84
N GLY A 72 -12.43 0.78 -8.81
CA GLY A 72 -13.24 1.98 -8.80
C GLY A 72 -14.45 1.89 -9.74
N ARG A 73 -14.81 3.03 -10.34
CA ARG A 73 -15.94 3.19 -11.26
C ARG A 73 -15.57 2.93 -12.72
N TYR A 74 -14.44 2.26 -12.97
CA TYR A 74 -13.94 2.02 -14.32
C TYR A 74 -14.93 1.15 -15.13
N PRO A 75 -15.20 1.47 -16.42
CA PRO A 75 -16.13 0.72 -17.25
C PRO A 75 -15.82 -0.78 -17.27
N GLN A 76 -16.85 -1.63 -17.14
CA GLN A 76 -16.67 -3.08 -16.92
C GLN A 76 -15.88 -3.77 -18.05
N GLU A 77 -16.15 -3.42 -19.30
CA GLU A 77 -15.48 -3.98 -20.47
C GLU A 77 -13.98 -3.66 -20.52
N GLU A 78 -13.58 -2.57 -19.86
CA GLU A 78 -12.22 -2.00 -19.94
C GLU A 78 -11.41 -2.24 -18.65
N GLN A 79 -11.92 -3.04 -17.71
CA GLN A 79 -11.29 -3.33 -16.41
C GLN A 79 -9.92 -4.03 -16.51
N TRP A 80 -9.61 -4.63 -17.66
CA TRP A 80 -8.29 -5.20 -17.93
C TRP A 80 -7.20 -4.11 -17.98
N ARG A 81 -7.54 -2.87 -18.39
CA ARG A 81 -6.60 -1.75 -18.51
C ARG A 81 -6.05 -1.30 -17.15
N PRO A 82 -6.87 -1.01 -16.12
CA PRO A 82 -6.34 -0.68 -14.79
C PRO A 82 -5.52 -1.80 -14.14
N VAL A 83 -5.86 -3.06 -14.41
CA VAL A 83 -5.10 -4.22 -13.91
C VAL A 83 -3.70 -4.23 -14.54
N LEU A 84 -3.63 -4.15 -15.88
CA LEU A 84 -2.34 -4.07 -16.59
C LEU A 84 -1.54 -2.82 -16.20
N ALA A 85 -2.21 -1.68 -16.04
CA ALA A 85 -1.58 -0.43 -15.60
C ALA A 85 -0.95 -0.61 -14.20
N SER A 86 -1.66 -1.27 -13.28
CA SER A 86 -1.15 -1.56 -11.94
C SER A 86 0.09 -2.46 -11.98
N PHE A 87 0.09 -3.50 -12.81
CA PHE A 87 1.27 -4.33 -13.04
C PHE A 87 2.42 -3.57 -13.71
N ALA A 88 2.11 -2.67 -14.65
CA ALA A 88 3.10 -1.81 -15.30
C ALA A 88 3.79 -0.85 -14.31
N LEU A 89 3.09 -0.38 -13.27
CA LEU A 89 3.70 0.39 -12.17
C LEU A 89 4.49 -0.49 -11.20
N MET A 90 4.05 -1.72 -10.93
CA MET A 90 4.78 -2.62 -10.04
C MET A 90 6.10 -3.11 -10.64
N ALA A 91 6.17 -3.32 -11.97
CA ALA A 91 7.37 -3.79 -12.65
C ALA A 91 8.65 -2.97 -12.35
N PRO A 92 8.68 -1.63 -12.48
CA PRO A 92 9.83 -0.81 -12.11
C PRO A 92 10.13 -0.83 -10.60
N VAL A 93 9.11 -0.98 -9.75
CA VAL A 93 9.30 -1.14 -8.30
C VAL A 93 10.08 -2.41 -7.99
N PHE A 94 9.63 -3.55 -8.54
CA PHE A 94 10.33 -4.83 -8.37
C PHE A 94 11.75 -4.81 -8.98
N ALA A 95 11.92 -4.15 -10.12
CA ALA A 95 13.25 -3.94 -10.71
C ALA A 95 14.17 -3.14 -9.78
N SER A 96 13.65 -2.10 -9.12
CA SER A 96 14.39 -1.29 -8.15
C SER A 96 14.85 -2.07 -6.91
N CYS A 97 14.12 -3.12 -6.52
CA CYS A 97 14.51 -4.00 -5.40
C CYS A 97 15.76 -4.84 -5.69
N SER A 98 16.11 -5.05 -6.97
CA SER A 98 17.31 -5.78 -7.35
C SER A 98 18.45 -4.81 -7.67
N ARG A 99 19.57 -4.91 -6.93
CA ARG A 99 20.79 -4.13 -7.19
C ARG A 99 21.33 -4.29 -8.61
N TYR A 100 20.96 -5.37 -9.31
CA TYR A 100 21.40 -5.65 -10.67
C TYR A 100 20.91 -4.58 -11.67
N PHE A 101 19.73 -4.03 -11.45
CA PHE A 101 19.11 -3.05 -12.34
C PHE A 101 19.48 -1.59 -12.01
N TRP A 102 20.35 -1.33 -11.03
CA TRP A 102 20.75 0.02 -10.61
C TRP A 102 21.72 0.66 -11.61
N ARG A 103 21.21 0.92 -12.81
CA ARG A 103 21.86 1.57 -13.94
C ARG A 103 20.99 2.76 -14.39
N PRO A 104 21.51 3.71 -15.18
CA PRO A 104 20.69 4.80 -15.73
C PRO A 104 19.48 4.29 -16.54
N SER A 105 19.54 3.06 -17.07
CA SER A 105 18.39 2.39 -17.68
C SER A 105 17.19 2.23 -16.74
N LEU A 106 17.39 2.20 -15.41
CA LEU A 106 16.30 2.14 -14.44
C LEU A 106 15.39 3.38 -14.52
N ALA A 107 15.97 4.56 -14.74
CA ALA A 107 15.19 5.78 -14.92
C ALA A 107 14.32 5.70 -16.19
N LEU A 108 14.83 5.09 -17.26
CA LEU A 108 14.06 4.83 -18.48
C LEU A 108 12.93 3.81 -18.24
N ILE A 109 13.19 2.74 -17.48
CA ILE A 109 12.16 1.76 -17.11
C ILE A 109 11.06 2.42 -16.27
N TRP A 110 11.43 3.31 -15.35
CA TRP A 110 10.48 4.11 -14.57
C TRP A 110 9.64 5.05 -15.42
N ALA A 111 10.27 5.82 -16.30
CA ALA A 111 9.58 6.73 -17.22
C ALA A 111 8.63 5.96 -18.15
N ALA A 112 9.08 4.82 -18.69
CA ALA A 112 8.27 3.95 -19.52
C ALA A 112 7.08 3.34 -18.75
N GLY A 113 7.29 2.89 -17.51
CA GLY A 113 6.23 2.35 -16.65
C GLY A 113 5.16 3.39 -16.31
N LEU A 114 5.57 4.61 -15.95
CA LEU A 114 4.65 5.73 -15.70
C LEU A 114 3.89 6.14 -16.97
N ALA A 115 4.58 6.26 -18.10
CA ALA A 115 3.94 6.58 -19.38
C ALA A 115 2.92 5.50 -19.78
N LEU A 116 3.29 4.22 -19.66
CA LEU A 116 2.41 3.09 -19.94
C LEU A 116 1.18 3.10 -19.03
N PHE A 117 1.36 3.37 -17.73
CA PHE A 117 0.24 3.53 -16.80
C PHE A 117 -0.71 4.65 -17.22
N SER A 118 -0.18 5.84 -17.53
CA SER A 118 -1.00 7.00 -17.93
C SER A 118 -1.77 6.75 -19.22
N VAL A 119 -1.15 6.11 -20.21
CA VAL A 119 -1.80 5.76 -21.49
C VAL A 119 -2.89 4.71 -21.26
N LEU A 120 -2.60 3.65 -20.49
CA LEU A 120 -3.59 2.60 -20.21
C LEU A 120 -4.79 3.14 -19.43
N MET A 121 -4.58 3.98 -18.42
CA MET A 121 -5.67 4.52 -17.59
C MET A 121 -6.49 5.58 -18.32
N GLY A 122 -5.84 6.54 -18.98
CA GLY A 122 -6.52 7.65 -19.65
C GLY A 122 -7.14 7.29 -20.98
N GLY A 123 -6.51 6.41 -21.76
CA GLY A 123 -6.95 6.13 -23.14
C GLY A 123 -6.79 7.35 -24.05
N GLY A 124 -7.45 7.32 -25.22
CA GLY A 124 -7.34 8.37 -26.24
C GLY A 124 -6.15 8.23 -27.18
N VAL A 125 -5.27 7.24 -26.96
CA VAL A 125 -4.12 6.91 -27.80
C VAL A 125 -4.26 5.47 -28.28
N ALA A 126 -3.77 5.16 -29.49
CA ALA A 126 -3.81 3.81 -30.08
C ALA A 126 -5.23 3.19 -30.22
N GLY A 127 -6.27 4.03 -30.36
CA GLY A 127 -7.65 3.59 -30.55
C GLY A 127 -8.39 3.20 -29.26
N LEU A 128 -7.77 3.38 -28.08
CA LEU A 128 -8.42 3.13 -26.80
C LEU A 128 -9.44 4.22 -26.49
N VAL A 129 -10.61 3.81 -25.98
CA VAL A 129 -11.65 4.72 -25.48
C VAL A 129 -11.07 5.58 -24.35
N GLN A 130 -11.26 6.88 -24.45
CA GLN A 130 -10.85 7.82 -23.41
C GLN A 130 -11.76 7.65 -22.19
N VAL A 131 -11.16 7.44 -21.02
CA VAL A 131 -11.90 7.28 -19.77
C VAL A 131 -11.61 8.50 -18.87
N PRO A 132 -12.64 9.25 -18.45
CA PRO A 132 -12.46 10.43 -17.63
C PRO A 132 -11.86 10.07 -16.26
N THR A 133 -11.02 10.95 -15.74
CA THR A 133 -10.24 10.76 -14.49
C THR A 133 -11.11 10.61 -13.25
N ASP A 134 -12.33 11.11 -13.29
CA ASP A 134 -13.36 11.04 -12.26
C ASP A 134 -13.89 9.61 -12.03
N LEU A 135 -13.62 8.69 -12.96
CA LEU A 135 -13.90 7.27 -12.81
C LEU A 135 -12.71 6.47 -12.28
N TRP A 136 -11.54 7.09 -12.17
CA TRP A 136 -10.34 6.42 -11.67
C TRP A 136 -10.45 6.25 -10.16
N GLY A 137 -10.10 5.06 -9.68
CA GLY A 137 -10.15 4.77 -8.26
C GLY A 137 -9.56 3.41 -7.95
N GLY A 138 -9.71 3.00 -6.69
CA GLY A 138 -9.22 1.72 -6.20
C GLY A 138 -7.70 1.59 -6.23
N LEU A 139 -7.23 0.37 -6.46
CA LEU A 139 -5.84 -0.07 -6.46
C LEU A 139 -4.95 0.70 -7.46
N PRO A 140 -5.34 0.95 -8.73
CA PRO A 140 -4.51 1.70 -9.67
C PRO A 140 -4.16 3.11 -9.17
N LEU A 141 -5.15 3.81 -8.59
CA LEU A 141 -4.98 5.18 -8.12
C LEU A 141 -4.16 5.23 -6.83
N THR A 142 -4.38 4.30 -5.89
CA THR A 142 -3.56 4.21 -4.68
C THR A 142 -2.12 3.87 -5.00
N LEU A 143 -1.87 2.91 -5.89
CA LEU A 143 -0.52 2.58 -6.35
C LEU A 143 0.16 3.78 -7.00
N MET A 144 -0.53 4.50 -7.89
CA MET A 144 0.03 5.70 -8.52
C MET A 144 0.44 6.74 -7.48
N LEU A 145 -0.44 7.04 -6.52
CA LEU A 145 -0.15 8.00 -5.46
C LEU A 145 1.02 7.56 -4.57
N THR A 146 1.06 6.28 -4.18
CA THR A 146 2.16 5.74 -3.38
C THR A 146 3.49 5.81 -4.12
N VAL A 147 3.50 5.40 -5.39
CA VAL A 147 4.69 5.41 -6.24
C VAL A 147 5.20 6.84 -6.45
N LEU A 148 4.32 7.77 -6.83
CA LEU A 148 4.71 9.17 -7.03
C LEU A 148 5.22 9.79 -5.72
N SER A 149 4.55 9.51 -4.60
CA SER A 149 5.01 9.96 -3.28
C SER A 149 6.39 9.42 -2.94
N MET A 150 6.66 8.14 -3.23
CA MET A 150 7.96 7.53 -2.97
C MET A 150 9.06 8.13 -3.85
N VAL A 151 8.79 8.33 -5.15
CA VAL A 151 9.74 8.93 -6.10
C VAL A 151 10.08 10.38 -5.74
N LEU A 152 9.12 11.15 -5.21
CA LEU A 152 9.35 12.53 -4.79
C LEU A 152 9.98 12.63 -3.39
N ALA A 153 9.55 11.80 -2.45
CA ALA A 153 10.02 11.85 -1.06
C ALA A 153 11.44 11.28 -0.88
N PHE A 154 11.81 10.24 -1.65
CA PHE A 154 13.12 9.61 -1.53
C PHE A 154 14.31 10.56 -1.82
N PRO A 155 14.36 11.30 -2.94
CA PRO A 155 15.46 12.22 -3.20
C PRO A 155 15.51 13.34 -2.15
N LEU A 156 14.36 13.84 -1.71
CA LEU A 156 14.30 14.84 -0.63
C LEU A 156 14.89 14.28 0.67
N ALA A 157 14.51 13.05 1.06
CA ALA A 157 15.04 12.39 2.24
C ALA A 157 16.56 12.18 2.14
N VAL A 158 17.08 11.80 0.97
CA VAL A 158 18.52 11.66 0.73
C VAL A 158 19.24 13.01 0.81
N LEU A 159 18.67 14.06 0.21
CA LEU A 159 19.24 15.42 0.26
C LEU A 159 19.31 15.95 1.70
N VAL A 160 18.26 15.76 2.49
CA VAL A 160 18.25 16.16 3.91
C VAL A 160 19.27 15.33 4.71
N ALA A 161 19.38 14.03 4.45
CA ALA A 161 20.35 13.17 5.11
C ALA A 161 21.81 13.56 4.78
N LEU A 162 22.09 13.93 3.53
CA LEU A 162 23.40 14.45 3.11
C LEU A 162 23.65 15.85 3.67
N GLY A 163 22.64 16.73 3.69
CA GLY A 163 22.71 18.07 4.26
C GLY A 163 23.09 18.07 5.74
N ARG A 164 22.58 17.10 6.52
CA ARG A 164 23.00 16.88 7.93
C ARG A 164 24.48 16.52 8.09
N ARG A 165 25.15 16.03 7.04
CA ARG A 165 26.59 15.71 7.02
C ARG A 165 27.44 16.78 6.33
N SER A 166 26.85 17.88 5.86
CA SER A 166 27.57 18.95 5.17
C SER A 166 28.41 19.79 6.14
N GLU A 167 29.57 20.25 5.69
CA GLU A 167 30.46 21.13 6.45
C GLU A 167 29.97 22.59 6.49
N MET A 168 29.02 22.96 5.62
CA MET A 168 28.46 24.32 5.59
C MET A 168 27.44 24.52 6.73
N PRO A 169 27.69 25.43 7.69
CA PRO A 169 26.89 25.55 8.92
C PRO A 169 25.45 25.99 8.66
N ALA A 170 25.19 26.84 7.66
CA ALA A 170 23.84 27.29 7.33
C ALA A 170 22.94 26.15 6.81
N ILE A 171 23.45 25.31 5.91
CA ILE A 171 22.71 24.17 5.35
C ILE A 171 22.51 23.09 6.42
N ARG A 172 23.54 22.82 7.23
CA ARG A 172 23.44 21.87 8.33
C ARG A 172 22.42 22.29 9.38
N ALA A 173 22.37 23.57 9.76
CA ALA A 173 21.39 24.08 10.72
C ALA A 173 19.95 23.94 10.18
N LEU A 174 19.73 24.26 8.91
CA LEU A 174 18.41 24.13 8.27
C LEU A 174 17.93 22.67 8.20
N CYS A 175 18.81 21.72 7.86
CA CYS A 175 18.47 20.29 7.84
C CYS A 175 18.37 19.63 9.23
N LEU A 176 18.78 20.31 10.31
CA LEU A 176 18.61 19.85 11.69
C LEU A 176 17.35 20.42 12.35
N ALA A 177 16.87 21.58 11.90
CA ALA A 177 15.69 22.24 12.44
C ALA A 177 14.36 21.68 11.89
N TYR A 178 14.40 21.09 10.70
CA TYR A 178 13.30 20.31 10.12
C TYR A 178 13.35 18.85 10.62
#